data_AF-A0A3B9HR42-F1
#
_entry.id   AF-A0A3B9HR42-F1
#
_cell.length_a   1.000
_cell.length_b   1.000
_cell.length_c   1.000
_cell.angle_alpha   90.00
_cell.angle_beta   90.00
_cell.angle_gamma   90.00
#
_symmetry.space_group_name_H-M   'P 1'
#
loop_
_entity.id
_entity.type
_entity.pdbx_description
1 polymer ?
#
loop_
_entity_poly.entity_id
_entity_poly.type
_entity_poly.pdbx_seq_one_letter_code
_entity_poly.pdbx_strand_id
1 'polypeptide(L)'
;MKKTFSVSIALPGKHLQTFEARQIMLPSKNGYVGFMAGRQPLLATMEPGLISIIDVEDHHLLFGTTGGFAEMLDNQASLLCDSLIEVKDLDLSDSSVPTGKIYVKDTSNMSEKQKRDYVRQLMLNHLRKRSAAGRAGIKTTE
;
A
#
# COMPACT_ATOMS: atom_id res chain seq x y z
N MET A 1 -16.77 -20.43 6.08
CA MET A 1 -16.39 -19.22 5.29
C MET A 1 -14.88 -19.08 5.31
N LYS A 2 -14.25 -18.72 4.18
CA LYS A 2 -12.80 -18.51 4.11
C LYS A 2 -12.41 -17.34 5.03
N LYS A 3 -11.30 -17.48 5.76
CA LYS A 3 -10.80 -16.47 6.71
C LYS A 3 -9.63 -15.66 6.17
N THR A 4 -8.95 -16.19 5.15
CA THR A 4 -7.74 -15.61 4.54
C THR A 4 -7.82 -15.72 3.01
N PHE A 5 -6.95 -14.99 2.33
CA PHE A 5 -6.79 -15.00 0.88
C PHE A 5 -5.32 -14.72 0.53
N SER A 6 -4.90 -15.22 -0.62
CA SER A 6 -3.56 -14.95 -1.13
C SER A 6 -3.51 -13.55 -1.71
N VAL A 7 -2.44 -12.81 -1.43
CA VAL A 7 -2.14 -11.51 -2.02
C VAL A 7 -0.81 -11.63 -2.75
N SER A 8 -0.79 -11.25 -4.02
CA SER A 8 0.43 -11.16 -4.81
C SER A 8 0.66 -9.70 -5.25
N ILE A 9 1.88 -9.21 -5.08
CA ILE A 9 2.32 -7.88 -5.53
C ILE A 9 3.42 -8.08 -6.56
N ALA A 10 3.14 -7.67 -7.79
CA ALA A 10 4.05 -7.77 -8.92
C ALA A 10 4.46 -6.38 -9.40
N LEU A 11 5.72 -6.27 -9.81
CA LEU A 11 6.29 -5.09 -10.44
C LEU A 11 7.03 -5.49 -11.71
N PRO A 12 6.97 -4.68 -12.78
CA PRO A 12 7.79 -4.92 -13.96
C PRO A 12 9.28 -5.02 -13.60
N GLY A 13 9.91 -6.15 -13.92
CA GLY A 13 11.34 -6.37 -13.72
C GLY A 13 11.79 -6.62 -12.26
N LYS A 14 10.86 -6.82 -11.32
CA LYS A 14 11.18 -7.23 -9.93
C LYS A 14 10.54 -8.57 -9.56
N HIS A 15 10.97 -9.12 -8.42
CA HIS A 15 10.41 -10.34 -7.89
C HIS A 15 8.97 -10.16 -7.40
N LEU A 16 8.16 -11.21 -7.57
CA LEU A 16 6.80 -11.30 -7.07
C LEU A 16 6.84 -11.48 -5.54
N GLN A 17 6.12 -10.64 -4.79
CA GLN A 17 5.94 -10.83 -3.36
C GLN A 17 4.56 -11.44 -3.10
N THR A 18 4.50 -12.53 -2.35
CA THR A 18 3.25 -13.24 -2.03
C THR A 18 3.04 -13.29 -0.53
N PHE A 19 1.82 -13.02 -0.10
CA PHE A 19 1.40 -13.00 1.29
C PHE A 19 0.11 -13.80 1.46
N GLU A 20 -0.09 -14.40 2.62
CA GLU A 20 -1.42 -14.80 3.07
C GLU A 20 -1.98 -13.69 3.96
N ALA A 21 -3.17 -13.17 3.61
CA ALA A 21 -3.73 -11.98 4.24
C ALA A 21 -5.14 -12.22 4.78
N ARG A 22 -5.46 -11.50 5.86
CA ARG A 22 -6.83 -11.35 6.36
C ARG A 22 -7.53 -10.18 5.71
N GLN A 23 -6.78 -9.12 5.44
CA GLN A 23 -7.29 -7.89 4.86
C GLN A 23 -6.19 -7.17 4.08
N ILE A 24 -6.58 -6.54 2.96
CA ILE A 24 -5.79 -5.52 2.29
C ILE A 24 -6.63 -4.26 2.13
N MET A 25 -6.00 -3.10 2.25
CA MET A 25 -6.55 -1.82 1.80
C MET A 25 -5.61 -1.21 0.77
N LEU A 26 -6.16 -0.69 -0.32
CA LEU A 26 -5.40 -0.12 -1.43
C LEU A 26 -6.07 1.16 -1.94
N PRO A 27 -5.29 2.11 -2.49
CA PRO A 27 -5.83 3.33 -3.07
C PRO A 27 -6.48 3.01 -4.42
N SER A 28 -7.64 3.59 -4.69
CA SER A 28 -8.32 3.51 -5.99
C SER A 28 -8.92 4.86 -6.36
N LYS A 29 -9.38 4.98 -7.62
CA LYS A 29 -9.92 6.23 -8.19
C LYS A 29 -11.03 6.87 -7.36
N ASN A 30 -11.87 6.06 -6.71
CA ASN A 30 -13.00 6.53 -5.90
C ASN A 30 -12.71 6.43 -4.39
N GLY A 31 -11.43 6.45 -4.00
CA GLY A 31 -10.98 6.30 -2.62
C GLY A 31 -10.40 4.92 -2.32
N TYR A 32 -10.29 4.59 -1.03
CA TYR A 32 -9.68 3.33 -0.61
C TYR A 32 -10.65 2.15 -0.74
N VAL A 33 -10.15 1.04 -1.27
CA VAL A 33 -10.90 -0.21 -1.41
C VAL A 33 -10.25 -1.27 -0.52
N GLY A 34 -11.10 -2.07 0.14
CA GLY A 34 -10.65 -3.19 0.98
C GLY A 34 -10.98 -4.55 0.38
N PHE A 35 -10.02 -5.46 0.29
CA PHE A 35 -10.29 -6.88 -0.01
C PHE A 35 -10.18 -7.73 1.25
N MET A 36 -11.05 -8.73 1.32
CA MET A 36 -11.13 -9.75 2.36
C MET A 36 -11.50 -11.08 1.70
N ALA A 37 -11.31 -12.17 2.44
CA ALA A 37 -11.66 -13.50 1.96
C ALA A 37 -13.12 -13.60 1.53
N GLY A 38 -13.37 -14.25 0.39
CA GLY A 38 -14.71 -14.46 -0.17
C GLY A 38 -15.37 -13.21 -0.78
N ARG A 39 -14.63 -12.11 -0.97
CA ARG A 39 -15.11 -10.94 -1.73
C ARG A 39 -15.45 -11.35 -3.16
N GLN A 40 -16.53 -10.78 -3.71
CA GLN A 40 -16.89 -10.94 -5.13
C GLN A 40 -15.76 -10.44 -6.05
N PRO A 41 -15.66 -10.99 -7.28
CA PRO A 41 -14.64 -10.56 -8.23
C PRO A 41 -14.66 -9.04 -8.47
N LEU A 42 -13.48 -8.42 -8.51
CA LEU A 42 -13.34 -7.00 -8.75
C LEU A 42 -12.02 -6.70 -9.45
N LEU A 43 -12.07 -5.85 -10.47
CA LEU A 43 -10.89 -5.21 -11.07
C LEU A 43 -10.95 -3.71 -10.77
N ALA A 44 -9.85 -3.15 -10.27
CA ALA A 44 -9.75 -1.75 -9.90
C ALA A 44 -8.42 -1.14 -10.37
N THR A 45 -8.46 0.12 -10.79
CA THR A 45 -7.25 0.92 -10.99
C THR A 45 -6.79 1.50 -9.65
N MET A 46 -5.49 1.51 -9.43
CA MET A 46 -4.86 2.11 -8.27
C MET A 46 -4.36 3.52 -8.58
N GLU A 47 -4.40 4.38 -7.57
CA GLU A 47 -3.86 5.75 -7.62
C GLU A 47 -2.65 5.89 -6.68
N PRO A 48 -1.83 6.95 -6.80
CA PRO A 48 -0.77 7.22 -5.85
C PRO A 48 -1.25 7.20 -4.40
N GLY A 49 -0.73 6.28 -3.60
CA GLY A 49 -1.17 6.11 -2.22
C GLY A 49 -0.49 4.96 -1.49
N LEU A 50 -1.08 4.57 -0.36
CA LEU A 50 -0.53 3.54 0.54
C LEU A 50 -1.35 2.25 0.44
N ILE A 51 -0.66 1.12 0.35
CA ILE A 51 -1.25 -0.21 0.45
C ILE A 51 -0.94 -0.73 1.85
N SER A 52 -1.97 -1.18 2.58
CA SER A 52 -1.79 -1.79 3.89
C SER A 52 -2.34 -3.21 3.89
N ILE A 53 -1.54 -4.17 4.35
CA ILE A 53 -1.93 -5.57 4.50
C ILE A 53 -1.93 -5.91 5.99
N ILE A 54 -2.96 -6.64 6.41
CA ILE A 54 -3.00 -7.35 7.67
C ILE A 54 -2.84 -8.83 7.34
N ASP A 55 -1.70 -9.41 7.71
CA ASP A 55 -1.41 -10.82 7.46
C ASP A 55 -2.19 -11.75 8.41
N VAL A 56 -1.93 -13.05 8.32
CA VAL A 56 -2.58 -14.06 9.17
C VAL A 56 -2.13 -14.02 10.64
N GLU A 57 -1.00 -13.40 10.93
CA GLU A 57 -0.41 -13.23 12.27
C GLU A 57 -0.76 -11.86 12.87
N ASP A 58 -1.69 -11.12 12.24
CA ASP A 58 -2.09 -9.76 12.59
C ASP A 58 -0.96 -8.72 12.49
N HIS A 59 0.10 -9.01 11.72
CA HIS A 59 1.12 -8.02 11.39
C HIS A 59 0.63 -7.02 10.36
N HIS A 60 1.09 -5.77 10.50
CA HIS A 60 0.80 -4.70 9.57
C HIS A 60 1.96 -4.52 8.59
N LEU A 61 1.74 -4.86 7.33
CA LEU A 61 2.67 -4.54 6.24
C LEU A 61 2.18 -3.26 5.55
N LEU A 62 3.11 -2.37 5.22
CA LEU A 62 2.82 -1.08 4.60
C LEU A 62 3.72 -0.87 3.38
N PHE A 63 3.09 -0.53 2.26
CA PHE A 63 3.76 -0.22 1.01
C PHE A 63 3.21 1.09 0.43
N GLY A 64 4.00 1.75 -0.40
CA GLY A 64 3.55 2.87 -1.24
C GLY A 64 3.53 2.45 -2.72
N THR A 65 2.54 2.92 -3.47
CA THR A 65 2.49 2.78 -4.94
C THR A 65 2.16 4.12 -5.60
N THR A 66 2.66 4.33 -6.83
CA THR A 66 2.25 5.44 -7.71
C THR A 66 1.06 5.12 -8.59
N GLY A 67 0.58 3.87 -8.59
CA GLY A 67 -0.54 3.45 -9.44
C GLY A 67 -0.51 1.96 -9.77
N GLY A 68 -1.28 1.60 -10.78
CA GLY A 68 -1.36 0.24 -11.32
C GLY A 68 -2.77 -0.35 -11.25
N PHE A 69 -2.86 -1.67 -11.12
CA PHE A 69 -4.12 -2.41 -11.12
C PHE A 69 -4.19 -3.38 -9.93
N ALA A 70 -5.38 -3.55 -9.39
CA ALA A 70 -5.70 -4.53 -8.37
C ALA A 70 -6.87 -5.40 -8.84
N GLU A 71 -6.69 -6.71 -8.82
CA GLU A 71 -7.71 -7.70 -9.10
C GLU A 71 -8.01 -8.51 -7.84
N MET A 72 -9.27 -8.84 -7.61
CA MET A 72 -9.70 -9.88 -6.69
C MET A 72 -10.45 -10.92 -7.51
N LEU A 73 -9.97 -12.16 -7.54
CA LEU A 73 -10.60 -13.27 -8.26
C LEU A 73 -10.28 -14.59 -7.54
N ASP A 74 -11.25 -15.50 -7.44
CA ASP A 74 -11.07 -16.83 -6.84
C ASP A 74 -10.39 -16.88 -5.46
N ASN A 75 -10.64 -15.86 -4.63
CA ASN A 75 -10.01 -15.67 -3.33
C ASN A 75 -8.49 -15.46 -3.40
N GLN A 76 -8.05 -14.77 -4.45
CA GLN A 76 -6.70 -14.27 -4.68
C GLN A 76 -6.78 -12.80 -5.05
N ALA A 77 -5.92 -11.98 -4.46
CA ALA A 77 -5.74 -10.60 -4.84
C ALA A 77 -4.40 -10.44 -5.58
N SER A 78 -4.45 -9.85 -6.77
CA SER A 78 -3.28 -9.62 -7.61
C SER A 78 -3.11 -8.13 -7.83
N LEU A 79 -1.99 -7.58 -7.36
CA LEU A 79 -1.64 -6.17 -7.49
C LEU A 79 -0.50 -6.04 -8.48
N LEU A 80 -0.77 -5.42 -9.62
CA LEU A 80 0.22 -4.99 -10.59
C LEU A 80 0.56 -3.53 -10.32
N CYS A 81 1.68 -3.26 -9.66
CA CYS A 81 2.06 -1.92 -9.24
C CYS A 81 3.00 -1.25 -10.24
N ASP A 82 2.78 0.04 -10.53
CA ASP A 82 3.72 0.85 -11.33
C ASP A 82 5.01 1.13 -10.54
N SER A 83 4.90 1.24 -9.22
CA SER A 83 6.03 1.34 -8.30
C SER A 83 5.69 0.76 -6.93
N LEU A 84 6.73 0.42 -6.16
CA LEU A 84 6.61 -0.13 -4.82
C LEU A 84 7.68 0.51 -3.96
N ILE A 85 7.22 1.25 -2.97
CA ILE A 85 8.04 1.91 -1.96
C ILE A 85 7.85 1.12 -0.67
N GLU A 86 8.94 0.57 -0.15
CA GLU A 86 8.92 -0.20 1.09
C GLU A 86 9.33 0.68 2.28
N VAL A 87 8.94 0.28 3.49
CA VAL A 87 9.34 0.98 4.73
C VAL A 87 10.86 1.03 4.87
N LYS A 88 11.59 0.00 4.42
CA LYS A 88 13.06 -0.01 4.43
C LYS A 88 13.71 1.06 3.55
N ASP A 89 13.01 1.56 2.55
CA ASP A 89 13.54 2.55 1.60
C ASP A 89 13.38 4.00 2.10
N LEU A 90 12.94 4.18 3.35
CA LEU A 90 12.58 5.46 3.95
C LEU A 90 13.39 5.74 5.21
N ASP A 91 13.91 6.96 5.29
CA ASP A 91 14.49 7.50 6.52
C ASP A 91 13.42 8.25 7.31
N LEU A 92 12.98 7.67 8.43
CA LEU A 92 11.98 8.26 9.32
C LEU A 92 12.44 9.60 9.92
N SER A 93 13.76 9.81 10.03
CA SER A 93 14.38 11.00 10.61
C SER A 93 14.51 12.16 9.61
N ASP A 94 14.12 11.96 8.35
CA ASP A 94 14.22 12.97 7.31
C ASP A 94 13.37 14.22 7.63
N SER A 95 14.02 15.22 8.20
CA SER A 95 13.41 16.48 8.61
C SER A 95 12.98 17.36 7.44
N SER A 96 13.43 17.07 6.21
CA SER A 96 13.03 17.82 5.01
C SER A 96 11.58 17.58 4.63
N VAL A 97 10.99 16.46 5.09
CA VAL A 97 9.60 16.09 4.80
C VAL A 97 8.66 16.79 5.79
N PRO A 98 7.78 17.71 5.32
CA PRO A 98 6.87 18.43 6.19
C PRO A 98 5.92 17.50 6.94
N THR A 99 5.81 17.72 8.25
CA THR A 99 4.85 17.02 9.10
C THR A 99 3.52 17.76 9.07
N GLY A 100 2.43 17.07 8.73
CA GLY A 100 1.11 17.72 8.68
C GLY A 100 0.06 16.95 7.89
N LYS A 101 -1.02 17.64 7.54
CA LYS A 101 -2.01 17.15 6.57
C LYS A 101 -1.48 17.45 5.17
N ILE A 102 -1.25 16.40 4.38
CA ILE A 102 -0.92 16.54 2.97
C ILE A 102 -2.25 16.65 2.22
N TYR A 103 -2.50 17.83 1.64
CA TYR A 103 -3.67 18.07 0.77
C TYR A 103 -3.21 18.05 -0.67
N VAL A 104 -3.26 16.88 -1.30
CA VAL A 104 -3.12 16.76 -2.75
C VAL A 104 -4.40 16.10 -3.25
N LYS A 105 -5.24 16.89 -3.91
CA LYS A 105 -6.56 16.46 -4.38
C LYS A 105 -6.51 15.82 -5.77
N ASP A 106 -5.45 16.09 -6.53
CA ASP A 106 -5.31 15.63 -7.90
C ASP A 106 -3.86 15.24 -8.20
N THR A 107 -3.65 13.96 -8.50
CA THR A 107 -2.35 13.41 -8.91
C THR A 107 -2.29 13.12 -10.41
N SER A 108 -3.33 13.43 -11.19
CA SER A 108 -3.44 13.04 -12.60
C SER A 108 -2.36 13.70 -13.46
N ASN A 109 -1.95 14.92 -13.12
CA ASN A 109 -0.96 15.71 -13.86
C ASN A 109 0.46 15.64 -13.27
N MET A 110 0.70 14.73 -12.32
CA MET A 110 2.03 14.55 -11.74
C MET A 110 2.89 13.65 -12.61
N SER A 111 4.15 14.04 -12.80
CA SER A 111 5.19 13.14 -13.30
C SER A 111 5.42 11.97 -12.33
N GLU A 112 5.99 10.86 -12.82
CA GLU A 112 6.32 9.72 -11.96
C GLU A 112 7.29 10.05 -10.82
N LYS A 113 8.15 11.07 -10.99
CA LYS A 113 8.99 11.57 -9.89
C LYS A 113 8.13 12.23 -8.81
N GLN A 114 7.23 13.14 -9.21
CA GLN A 114 6.33 13.83 -8.29
C GLN A 114 5.39 12.87 -7.56
N LYS A 115 4.85 11.85 -8.24
CA LYS A 115 4.02 10.83 -7.59
C LYS A 115 4.81 10.04 -6.55
N ARG A 116 6.06 9.64 -6.87
CA ARG A 116 6.93 8.94 -5.91
C ARG A 116 7.23 9.79 -4.69
N ASP A 117 7.59 11.06 -4.88
CA ASP A 117 7.87 11.98 -3.78
C ASP A 117 6.62 12.17 -2.91
N TYR A 118 5.45 12.35 -3.52
CA TYR A 118 4.16 12.44 -2.83
C TYR A 118 3.87 11.20 -1.97
N VAL A 119 4.01 10.01 -2.53
CA VAL A 119 3.75 8.74 -1.81
C VAL A 119 4.75 8.53 -0.69
N ARG A 120 6.04 8.88 -0.88
CA ARG A 120 7.04 8.87 0.19
C ARG A 120 6.64 9.78 1.34
N GLN A 121 6.21 11.01 1.05
CA GLN A 121 5.73 11.95 2.06
C GLN A 121 4.50 11.43 2.81
N LEU A 122 3.53 10.83 2.10
CA LEU A 122 2.37 10.19 2.72
C LEU A 122 2.78 9.08 3.68
N MET A 123 3.71 8.21 3.25
CA MET A 123 4.16 7.07 4.02
C MET A 123 4.92 7.49 5.28
N LEU A 124 5.84 8.44 5.18
CA LEU A 124 6.55 9.00 6.34
C LEU A 124 5.59 9.61 7.37
N ASN A 125 4.63 10.40 6.91
CA ASN A 125 3.63 11.00 7.79
C ASN A 125 2.70 9.95 8.43
N HIS A 126 2.40 8.86 7.72
CA HIS A 126 1.65 7.73 8.28
C HIS A 126 2.44 7.03 9.40
N LEU A 127 3.72 6.75 9.16
CA LEU A 127 4.61 6.06 10.10
C LEU A 127 4.85 6.89 11.37
N ARG A 128 5.12 8.20 11.23
CA ARG A 128 5.31 9.14 12.36
C ARG A 128 4.07 9.23 13.26
N LYS A 129 2.87 9.20 12.68
CA LYS A 129 1.62 9.20 13.46
C LYS A 129 1.42 7.89 14.22
N ARG A 130 1.80 6.74 13.65
CA ARG A 130 1.69 5.43 14.31
C ARG A 130 2.71 5.28 15.44
N SER A 131 3.94 5.74 15.25
CA SER A 131 4.96 5.70 16.32
C SER A 131 4.56 6.56 17.52
N ALA A 132 3.96 7.73 17.30
CA ALA A 132 3.41 8.57 18.37
C ALA A 132 2.19 7.94 19.07
N ALA A 133 1.44 7.06 18.39
CA ALA A 133 0.21 6.44 18.89
C ALA A 133 0.40 5.05 19.54
N GLY A 134 1.64 4.54 19.65
CA GLY A 134 1.96 3.36 20.45
C GLY A 134 1.41 2.00 19.99
N ARG A 135 1.08 1.81 18.70
CA ARG A 135 0.62 0.50 18.17
C ARG A 135 1.71 -0.25 17.40
N ALA A 136 1.90 -1.51 17.81
CA ALA A 136 2.98 -2.44 17.47
C ALA A 136 3.20 -2.74 15.97
N GLY A 137 4.47 -3.02 15.65
CA GLY A 137 4.93 -4.05 14.69
C GLY A 137 4.61 -3.84 13.22
N ILE A 138 5.38 -2.99 12.53
CA ILE A 138 5.54 -3.13 11.07
C ILE A 138 6.77 -3.99 10.84
N LYS A 139 6.60 -5.20 10.30
CA LYS A 139 7.73 -5.96 9.79
C LYS A 139 8.14 -5.38 8.43
N THR A 140 9.41 -5.06 8.33
CA THR A 140 10.09 -4.86 7.06
C THR A 140 10.13 -6.21 6.34
N THR A 141 9.60 -6.31 5.14
CA THR A 141 9.82 -7.46 4.26
C THR A 141 11.32 -7.58 3.98
N GLU A 142 11.95 -8.68 4.40
CA GLU A 142 13.35 -9.02 4.08
C GLU A 142 13.51 -9.20 2.56
#